data_AF-A0A538AGD6-F1
#
_entry.id   AF-A0A538AGD6-F1
#
_cell.length_a   1.000
_cell.length_b   1.000
_cell.length_c   1.000
_cell.angle_alpha   90.00
_cell.angle_beta   90.00
_cell.angle_gamma   90.00
#
_symmetry.space_group_name_H-M   'P 1'
#
loop_
_entity.id
_entity.type
_entity.pdbx_description
1 polymer ?
#
loop_
_entity_poly.entity_id
_entity_poly.type
_entity_poly.pdbx_seq_one_letter_code
_entity_poly.pdbx_strand_id
1 'polypeptide(L)'
;MRTGEAEAVPRVSDFPGVIRSSMGRVEFESFEEGREAEILEQLARKAILDVFRRRLSGFDFSGLLARFEEGMEVDTGDLVAAPELLKQVGDVPGASGLLKRLGVNGESPALVASALEFALEGLHLSRRLNKEQTATGARYEA
;
A
#
# COMPACT_ATOMS: atom_id res chain seq x y z
N MET A 1 -0.66 19.70 4.99
CA MET A 1 -1.04 18.28 5.06
C MET A 1 -1.40 17.96 6.49
N ARG A 2 -2.40 17.10 6.73
CA ARG A 2 -2.94 16.83 8.07
C ARG A 2 -1.93 16.13 9.00
N THR A 3 -0.98 15.42 8.39
CA THR A 3 0.18 14.72 8.99
C THR A 3 1.43 15.59 9.13
N GLY A 4 1.44 16.83 8.60
CA GLY A 4 2.62 17.70 8.61
C GLY A 4 3.72 17.32 7.60
N GLU A 5 3.43 16.43 6.64
CA GLU A 5 4.39 16.00 5.63
C GLU A 5 4.88 17.14 4.72
N ALA A 6 6.17 17.07 4.36
CA ALA A 6 6.84 18.06 3.52
C ALA A 6 6.54 17.89 2.02
N GLU A 7 6.18 16.68 1.60
CA GLU A 7 5.88 16.31 0.22
C GLU A 7 4.58 15.49 0.17
N ALA A 8 3.71 15.78 -0.80
CA ALA A 8 2.45 15.05 -0.98
C ALA A 8 2.69 13.87 -1.93
N VAL A 9 2.87 12.68 -1.36
CA VAL A 9 3.05 11.42 -2.11
C VAL A 9 1.86 10.51 -1.85
N PRO A 10 1.12 10.08 -2.88
CA PRO A 10 -0.01 9.17 -2.69
C PRO A 10 0.47 7.80 -2.21
N ARG A 11 -0.32 7.15 -1.35
CA ARG A 11 -0.08 5.80 -0.83
C ARG A 11 -1.31 4.92 -1.01
N VAL A 12 -1.17 3.63 -0.69
CA VAL A 12 -2.27 2.66 -0.83
C VAL A 12 -3.42 3.01 0.12
N SER A 13 -3.11 3.54 1.31
CA SER A 13 -4.07 4.01 2.30
C SER A 13 -5.04 5.08 1.78
N ASP A 14 -4.70 5.74 0.67
CA ASP A 14 -5.55 6.78 0.06
C ASP A 14 -6.67 6.20 -0.82
N PHE A 15 -6.60 4.92 -1.22
CA PHE A 15 -7.56 4.28 -2.12
C PHE A 15 -9.02 4.33 -1.63
N PRO A 16 -9.36 4.11 -0.34
CA PRO A 16 -10.73 4.27 0.14
C PRO A 16 -11.30 5.67 -0.17
N GLY A 17 -10.48 6.72 -0.12
CA GLY A 17 -10.88 8.07 -0.53
C GLY A 17 -11.13 8.16 -2.03
N VAL A 18 -10.24 7.57 -2.83
CA VAL A 18 -10.37 7.52 -4.30
C VAL A 18 -11.64 6.79 -4.73
N ILE A 19 -11.92 5.62 -4.16
CA ILE A 19 -13.12 4.82 -4.45
C ILE A 19 -14.37 5.64 -4.17
N ARG A 20 -14.48 6.26 -2.98
CA ARG A 20 -15.62 7.10 -2.62
C ARG A 20 -15.81 8.25 -3.61
N SER A 21 -14.73 8.91 -4.02
CA SER A 21 -14.80 10.02 -5.00
C SER A 21 -15.17 9.58 -6.41
N SER A 22 -14.96 8.30 -6.75
CA SER A 22 -15.17 7.76 -8.09
C SER A 22 -16.59 7.24 -8.32
N MET A 23 -17.35 6.92 -7.26
CA MET A 23 -18.72 6.36 -7.39
C MET A 23 -19.66 7.24 -8.24
N GLY A 24 -19.55 8.57 -8.14
CA GLY A 24 -20.34 9.50 -8.97
C GLY A 24 -19.77 9.77 -10.36
N ARG A 25 -18.67 9.10 -10.75
CA ARG A 25 -17.96 9.29 -12.02
C ARG A 25 -17.87 8.03 -12.88
N VAL A 26 -18.20 6.88 -12.31
CA VAL A 26 -18.21 5.57 -12.99
C VAL A 26 -19.65 5.19 -13.26
N GLU A 27 -19.94 4.75 -14.48
CA GLU A 27 -21.24 4.19 -14.83
C GLU A 27 -21.29 2.71 -14.45
N PHE A 28 -22.40 2.29 -13.86
CA PHE A 28 -22.67 0.92 -13.44
C PHE A 28 -23.89 0.38 -14.17
N GLU A 29 -23.92 -0.92 -14.42
CA GLU A 29 -25.11 -1.55 -14.98
C GLU A 29 -26.20 -1.74 -13.91
N SER A 30 -27.47 -1.79 -14.32
CA SER A 30 -28.60 -1.86 -13.36
C SER A 30 -28.56 -3.09 -12.44
N PHE A 31 -27.88 -4.16 -12.82
CA PHE A 31 -27.72 -5.35 -11.96
C PHE A 31 -26.61 -5.19 -10.91
N GLU A 32 -25.78 -4.15 -11.01
CA GLU A 32 -24.70 -3.82 -10.09
C GLU A 32 -25.12 -2.80 -9.02
N GLU A 33 -26.35 -2.28 -9.13
CA GLU A 33 -26.90 -1.27 -8.22
C GLU A 33 -26.89 -1.77 -6.76
N GLY A 34 -26.33 -0.96 -5.86
CA GLY A 34 -26.12 -1.30 -4.45
C GLY A 34 -24.85 -2.10 -4.15
N ARG A 35 -24.04 -2.45 -5.17
CA ARG A 35 -22.76 -3.15 -5.02
C ARG A 35 -21.57 -2.36 -5.57
N GLU A 36 -21.76 -1.10 -5.94
CA GLU A 36 -20.78 -0.26 -6.63
C GLU A 36 -19.48 -0.13 -5.84
N ALA A 37 -19.58 0.15 -4.54
CA ALA A 37 -18.41 0.26 -3.66
C ALA A 37 -17.64 -1.07 -3.56
N GLU A 38 -18.35 -2.19 -3.41
CA GLU A 38 -17.75 -3.53 -3.35
C GLU A 38 -17.00 -3.86 -4.65
N ILE A 39 -17.60 -3.55 -5.81
CA ILE A 39 -17.03 -3.77 -7.13
C ILE A 39 -15.77 -2.91 -7.30
N LEU A 40 -15.83 -1.61 -7.00
CA LEU A 40 -14.67 -0.73 -7.09
C LEU A 40 -13.54 -1.15 -6.15
N GLU A 41 -13.85 -1.59 -4.94
CA GLU A 41 -12.86 -2.14 -4.01
C GLU A 41 -12.19 -3.41 -4.55
N GLN A 42 -12.98 -4.34 -5.10
CA GLN A 42 -12.46 -5.56 -5.72
C GLN A 42 -11.57 -5.23 -6.93
N LEU A 43 -11.99 -4.28 -7.77
CA LEU A 43 -11.21 -3.80 -8.90
C LEU A 43 -9.92 -3.11 -8.46
N ALA A 44 -9.96 -2.30 -7.40
CA ALA A 44 -8.78 -1.65 -6.84
C ALA A 44 -7.78 -2.69 -6.33
N ARG A 45 -8.23 -3.66 -5.53
CA ARG A 45 -7.37 -4.77 -5.06
C ARG A 45 -6.76 -5.55 -6.21
N LYS A 46 -7.55 -5.87 -7.24
CA LYS A 46 -7.06 -6.54 -8.45
C LYS A 46 -6.00 -5.71 -9.17
N ALA A 47 -6.26 -4.41 -9.38
CA ALA A 47 -5.34 -3.50 -10.05
C ALA A 47 -4.01 -3.37 -9.29
N ILE A 48 -4.07 -3.24 -7.96
CA ILE A 48 -2.87 -3.20 -7.11
C ILE A 48 -2.05 -4.48 -7.29
N LEU A 49 -2.68 -5.66 -7.19
CA LEU A 49 -2.00 -6.94 -7.35
C LEU A 49 -1.41 -7.12 -8.75
N ASP A 50 -2.12 -6.69 -9.80
CA ASP A 50 -1.64 -6.77 -11.18
C ASP A 50 -0.42 -5.85 -11.41
N VAL A 51 -0.42 -4.63 -10.85
CA VAL A 51 0.73 -3.72 -10.91
C VAL A 51 1.89 -4.27 -10.08
N PHE A 52 1.63 -4.82 -8.90
CA PHE A 52 2.63 -5.43 -8.04
C PHE A 52 3.35 -6.57 -8.76
N ARG A 53 2.59 -7.51 -9.36
CA ARG A 53 3.15 -8.61 -10.15
C ARG A 53 3.95 -8.10 -11.34
N ARG A 54 3.45 -7.10 -12.07
CA ARG A 54 4.11 -6.55 -13.25
C ARG A 54 5.45 -5.87 -12.92
N ARG A 55 5.51 -5.12 -11.82
CA ARG A 55 6.67 -4.28 -11.46
C ARG A 55 7.66 -5.00 -10.56
N LEU A 56 7.17 -5.83 -9.64
CA LEU A 56 7.93 -6.40 -8.53
C LEU A 56 8.08 -7.93 -8.61
N SER A 57 7.66 -8.55 -9.72
CA SER A 57 8.02 -9.95 -9.98
C SER A 57 9.53 -10.14 -9.96
N GLY A 58 9.98 -11.15 -9.22
CA GLY A 58 11.38 -11.48 -9.01
C GLY A 58 12.15 -10.46 -8.15
N PHE A 59 11.47 -9.48 -7.52
CA PHE A 59 12.09 -8.68 -6.49
C PHE A 59 12.25 -9.51 -5.21
N ASP A 60 13.43 -9.42 -4.58
CA ASP A 60 13.73 -10.18 -3.38
C ASP A 60 13.14 -9.50 -2.14
N PHE A 61 12.08 -10.09 -1.61
CA PHE A 61 11.44 -9.67 -0.36
C PHE A 61 11.86 -10.52 0.85
N SER A 62 12.80 -11.46 0.69
CA SER A 62 13.18 -12.41 1.75
C SER A 62 13.60 -11.71 3.03
N GLY A 63 14.45 -10.67 2.94
CA GLY A 63 14.90 -9.91 4.10
C GLY A 63 13.79 -9.13 4.81
N LEU A 64 12.77 -8.66 4.09
CA LEU A 64 11.61 -8.00 4.71
C LEU A 64 10.69 -9.02 5.39
N LEU A 65 10.44 -10.14 4.73
CA LEU A 65 9.55 -11.20 5.24
C LEU A 65 10.15 -11.91 6.45
N ALA A 66 11.47 -12.13 6.47
CA ALA A 66 12.14 -12.67 7.65
C ALA A 66 11.89 -11.82 8.90
N ARG A 67 11.87 -10.49 8.77
CA ARG A 67 11.54 -9.60 9.90
C ARG A 67 10.10 -9.76 10.37
N PHE A 68 9.14 -9.95 9.46
CA PHE A 68 7.76 -10.26 9.83
C PHE A 68 7.65 -11.61 10.55
N GLU A 69 8.36 -12.63 10.06
CA GLU A 69 8.46 -13.95 10.71
C GLU A 69 9.09 -13.86 12.12
N GLU A 70 9.98 -12.89 12.35
CA GLU A 70 10.56 -12.57 13.66
C GLU A 70 9.65 -11.72 14.57
N GLY A 71 8.42 -11.41 14.14
CA GLY A 71 7.40 -10.71 14.93
C GLY A 71 7.32 -9.20 14.68
N MET A 72 7.88 -8.69 13.59
CA MET A 72 7.65 -7.29 13.18
C MET A 72 6.18 -7.11 12.77
N GLU A 73 5.56 -6.04 13.28
CA GLU A 73 4.26 -5.55 12.84
C GLU A 73 4.42 -4.16 12.26
N VAL A 74 3.62 -3.80 11.24
CA VAL A 74 3.67 -2.47 10.61
C VAL A 74 2.27 -1.88 10.51
N ASP A 75 2.02 -0.82 11.27
CA ASP A 75 0.83 0.01 11.18
C ASP A 75 0.98 1.07 10.07
N THR A 76 -0.04 1.17 9.23
CA THR A 76 -0.20 2.23 8.22
C THR A 76 -1.61 2.82 8.25
N GLY A 77 -1.81 3.96 7.58
CA GLY A 77 -3.09 4.65 7.45
C GLY A 77 -2.90 6.06 6.91
N ASP A 78 -4.02 6.70 6.57
CA ASP A 78 -4.07 8.10 6.13
C ASP A 78 -3.61 9.09 7.20
N LEU A 79 -3.64 8.68 8.48
CA LEU A 79 -3.13 9.45 9.62
C LEU A 79 -1.70 9.08 10.04
N VAL A 80 -1.10 8.03 9.47
CA VAL A 80 0.28 7.60 9.79
C VAL A 80 1.25 8.28 8.83
N ALA A 81 2.10 9.19 9.31
CA ALA A 81 3.02 9.93 8.43
C ALA A 81 4.15 9.03 7.87
N ALA A 82 4.72 9.36 6.71
CA ALA A 82 5.82 8.60 6.13
C ALA A 82 7.00 8.35 7.09
N PRO A 83 7.49 9.35 7.87
CA PRO A 83 8.57 9.11 8.84
C PRO A 83 8.17 8.13 9.95
N GLU A 84 6.90 8.12 10.36
CA GLU A 84 6.39 7.23 11.39
C GLU A 84 6.28 5.78 10.88
N LEU A 85 5.80 5.60 9.65
CA LEU A 85 5.78 4.30 8.98
C LEU A 85 7.20 3.74 8.82
N LEU A 86 8.15 4.56 8.34
CA LEU A 86 9.53 4.12 8.14
C LEU A 86 10.23 3.80 9.45
N LYS A 87 9.91 4.50 10.55
CA LYS A 87 10.48 4.22 11.87
C LYS A 87 10.14 2.83 12.39
N GLN A 88 8.95 2.30 12.05
CA GLN A 88 8.53 0.95 12.46
C GLN A 88 9.36 -0.15 11.78
N VAL A 89 9.78 0.08 10.54
CA VAL A 89 10.54 -0.89 9.74
C VAL A 89 12.06 -0.70 9.90
N GLY A 90 12.50 0.50 10.29
CA GLY A 90 13.91 0.88 10.31
C GLY A 90 14.48 0.97 8.89
N ASP A 91 15.69 0.45 8.68
CA ASP A 91 16.28 0.37 7.35
C ASP A 91 15.45 -0.58 6.47
N VAL A 92 14.85 -0.04 5.41
CA VAL A 92 14.06 -0.80 4.43
C VAL A 92 15.00 -1.54 3.47
N PRO A 93 15.15 -2.87 3.56
CA PRO A 93 16.07 -3.61 2.70
C PRO A 93 15.70 -3.44 1.22
N GLY A 94 16.67 -3.02 0.41
CA GLY A 94 16.46 -2.88 -1.03
C GLY A 94 15.60 -1.68 -1.46
N ALA A 95 15.39 -0.66 -0.61
CA ALA A 95 14.55 0.51 -0.92
C ALA A 95 14.86 1.18 -2.27
N SER A 96 16.13 1.43 -2.58
CA SER A 96 16.52 2.03 -3.88
C SER A 96 16.16 1.11 -5.05
N GLY A 97 16.35 -0.20 -4.89
CA GLY A 97 15.94 -1.20 -5.88
C GLY A 97 14.42 -1.26 -6.07
N LEU A 98 13.66 -1.14 -4.98
CA LEU A 98 12.20 -1.11 -4.98
C LEU A 98 11.68 0.12 -5.76
N LEU A 99 12.18 1.31 -5.44
CA LEU A 99 11.85 2.56 -6.14
C LEU A 99 12.17 2.46 -7.64
N LYS A 100 13.36 1.96 -7.98
CA LYS A 100 13.79 1.74 -9.37
C LYS A 100 12.83 0.81 -10.13
N ARG A 101 12.40 -0.29 -9.52
CA ARG A 101 11.45 -1.24 -10.14
C ARG A 101 10.07 -0.62 -10.36
N LEU A 102 9.65 0.27 -9.46
CA LEU A 102 8.41 1.03 -9.59
C LEU A 102 8.50 2.18 -10.59
N GLY A 103 9.70 2.50 -11.09
CA GLY A 103 9.93 3.63 -12.00
C GLY A 103 9.80 4.98 -11.29
N VAL A 104 10.01 5.01 -9.97
CA VAL A 104 10.03 6.22 -9.16
C VAL A 104 11.43 6.82 -9.21
N ASN A 105 11.50 8.11 -9.54
CA ASN A 105 12.75 8.86 -9.53
C ASN A 105 12.87 9.65 -8.20
N GLY A 106 14.05 9.63 -7.58
CA GLY A 106 14.28 10.24 -6.28
C GLY A 106 14.16 9.25 -5.12
N GLU A 107 14.59 9.68 -3.93
CA GLU A 107 14.71 8.82 -2.74
C GLU A 107 14.22 9.55 -1.47
N SER A 108 13.18 10.39 -1.58
CA SER A 108 12.61 11.06 -0.40
C SER A 108 11.94 10.05 0.55
N PRO A 109 11.88 10.33 1.86
CA PRO A 109 11.19 9.45 2.81
C PRO A 109 9.73 9.17 2.42
N ALA A 110 9.04 10.15 1.85
CA ALA A 110 7.65 10.00 1.39
C ALA A 110 7.54 9.00 0.22
N LEU A 111 8.48 9.04 -0.73
CA LEU A 111 8.54 8.08 -1.84
C LEU A 111 8.86 6.67 -1.35
N VAL A 112 9.80 6.52 -0.41
CA VAL A 112 10.15 5.22 0.18
C VAL A 112 8.96 4.64 0.95
N ALA A 113 8.26 5.44 1.74
CA ALA A 113 7.07 5.00 2.47
C ALA A 113 5.95 4.55 1.54
N SER A 114 5.68 5.31 0.47
CA SER A 114 4.69 4.94 -0.56
C SER A 114 5.05 3.62 -1.25
N ALA A 115 6.32 3.47 -1.65
CA ALA A 115 6.81 2.25 -2.28
C ALA A 115 6.74 1.03 -1.36
N LEU A 116 7.12 1.19 -0.10
CA LEU A 116 7.03 0.16 0.93
C LEU A 116 5.58 -0.24 1.17
N GLU A 117 4.67 0.71 1.37
CA GLU A 117 3.26 0.42 1.61
C GLU A 117 2.61 -0.31 0.42
N PHE A 118 2.97 0.08 -0.81
CA PHE A 118 2.57 -0.65 -2.01
C PHE A 118 3.09 -2.09 -2.03
N ALA A 119 4.34 -2.31 -1.61
CA ALA A 119 4.90 -3.65 -1.50
C ALA A 119 4.18 -4.50 -0.43
N LEU A 120 3.88 -3.92 0.73
CA LEU A 120 3.14 -4.60 1.81
C LEU A 120 1.74 -5.02 1.35
N GLU A 121 1.00 -4.12 0.69
CA GLU A 121 -0.32 -4.46 0.14
C GLU A 121 -0.23 -5.58 -0.91
N GLY A 122 0.76 -5.52 -1.81
CA GLY A 122 0.96 -6.55 -2.81
C GLY A 122 1.37 -7.91 -2.24
N LEU A 123 2.19 -7.93 -1.19
CA LEU A 123 2.54 -9.13 -0.43
C LEU A 123 1.31 -9.72 0.27
N HIS A 124 0.48 -8.87 0.88
CA HIS A 124 -0.79 -9.28 1.48
C HIS A 124 -1.75 -9.89 0.45
N LEU A 125 -1.99 -9.21 -0.68
CA LEU A 125 -2.84 -9.72 -1.77
C LEU A 125 -2.27 -10.97 -2.45
N SER A 126 -0.97 -11.22 -2.28
CA SER A 126 -0.29 -12.45 -2.69
C SER A 126 -0.24 -13.53 -1.60
N ARG A 127 -0.93 -13.33 -0.47
CA ARG A 127 -1.00 -14.24 0.69
C ARG A 127 0.35 -14.54 1.36
N ARG A 128 1.25 -13.56 1.36
CA ARG A 128 2.55 -13.64 2.06
C ARG A 128 2.60 -12.88 3.38
N LEU A 129 1.61 -12.03 3.61
CA LEU A 129 1.40 -11.27 4.85
C LEU A 129 -0.09 -11.22 5.15
N ASN A 130 -0.43 -11.15 6.43
CA ASN A 130 -1.77 -10.82 6.88
C ASN A 130 -1.94 -9.31 6.96
N LYS A 131 -3.20 -8.87 6.88
CA LYS A 131 -3.58 -7.47 7.04
C LYS A 131 -4.83 -7.39 7.88
N GLU A 132 -4.75 -6.68 8.99
CA GLU A 132 -5.88 -6.40 9.86
C GLU A 132 -6.27 -4.93 9.75
N GLN A 133 -7.57 -4.65 9.79
CA GLN A 133 -8.03 -3.26 9.89
C GLN A 133 -7.93 -2.80 11.34
N THR A 134 -7.35 -1.62 11.55
CA THR A 134 -7.25 -0.97 12.85
C THR A 134 -8.22 0.22 12.91
N ALA A 135 -8.33 0.86 14.07
CA ALA A 135 -9.21 2.02 14.23
C ALA A 135 -8.86 3.20 13.30
N THR A 136 -7.59 3.29 12.87
CA THR A 136 -7.05 4.43 12.12
C THR A 136 -6.36 4.03 10.82
N GLY A 137 -6.49 2.77 10.40
CA GLY A 137 -5.83 2.28 9.18
C GLY A 137 -5.74 0.75 9.13
N ALA A 138 -4.54 0.23 8.92
CA ALA A 138 -4.31 -1.20 8.83
C ALA A 138 -2.96 -1.60 9.42
N ARG A 139 -2.87 -2.83 9.89
CA ARG A 139 -1.66 -3.47 10.38
C ARG A 139 -1.27 -4.63 9.48
N TYR A 140 0.00 -4.73 9.14
CA TYR A 140 0.57 -5.90 8.48
C TYR A 140 1.38 -6.73 9.47
N GLU A 141 1.28 -8.04 9.33
CA GLU A 141 1.98 -9.05 10.12
C GLU A 141 2.20 -10.31 9.27
N ALA A 142 2.97 -11.27 9.78
CA ALA A 142 3.22 -12.56 9.10
C ALA A 142 1.93 -13.34 8.86
#